data_AF-A0A7L4GWC4-F1
#
_entry.id   AF-A0A7L4GWC4-F1
#
_cell.length_a   1.000
_cell.length_b   1.000
_cell.length_c   1.000
_cell.angle_alpha   90.00
_cell.angle_beta   90.00
_cell.angle_gamma   90.00
#
_symmetry.space_group_name_H-M   'P 1'
#
loop_
_entity.id
_entity.type
_entity.pdbx_description
1 polymer ?
#
loop_
_entity_poly.entity_id
_entity_poly.type
_entity_poly.pdbx_seq_one_letter_code
_entity_poly.pdbx_strand_id
1 'polypeptide(L)'
;MVACSKGFVDIVPLLQKCPYVDVNRQDTDGNTALMMAAQAGHITIVNYLLNYYPALEVDKRDPRGLTALMKAALQGREDCVAALLLAG
;
A
#
# COMPACT_ATOMS: atom_id res chain seq x y z
N MET A 1 -7.27 -0.25 -4.07
CA MET A 1 -7.09 1.15 -3.65
C MET A 1 -8.13 1.57 -2.62
N VAL A 2 -9.41 1.72 -2.97
CA VAL A 2 -10.46 2.13 -2.00
C VAL A 2 -10.51 1.21 -0.77
N ALA A 3 -10.52 -0.11 -0.95
CA ALA A 3 -10.47 -1.06 0.16
C ALA A 3 -9.25 -0.86 1.07
N CYS A 4 -8.08 -0.62 0.48
CA CYS A 4 -6.83 -0.36 1.19
C CYS A 4 -6.86 0.96 1.97
N SER A 5 -7.43 2.01 1.38
CA SER A 5 -7.57 3.33 2.01
C SER A 5 -8.60 3.37 3.14
N LYS A 6 -9.61 2.49 3.09
CA LYS A 6 -10.71 2.45 4.07
C LYS A 6 -10.51 1.37 5.15
N GLY A 7 -9.43 0.58 5.06
CA GLY A 7 -9.12 -0.44 6.06
C GLY A 7 -10.00 -1.69 5.93
N PHE A 8 -10.53 -1.98 4.74
CA PHE A 8 -11.37 -3.17 4.52
C PHE A 8 -10.49 -4.43 4.37
N VAL A 9 -9.96 -4.89 5.51
CA VAL A 9 -9.04 -6.02 5.60
C VAL A 9 -9.61 -7.27 4.91
N ASP A 10 -10.89 -7.56 5.06
CA ASP A 10 -11.51 -8.77 4.50
C ASP A 10 -11.71 -8.72 2.98
N ILE A 11 -11.74 -7.53 2.39
CA ILE A 11 -11.95 -7.34 0.94
C ILE A 11 -10.63 -7.45 0.17
N VAL A 12 -9.51 -7.01 0.75
CA VAL A 12 -8.20 -7.02 0.07
C VAL A 12 -7.79 -8.44 -0.40
N PRO A 13 -7.92 -9.50 0.42
CA PRO A 13 -7.67 -10.88 -0.02
C PRO A 13 -8.59 -11.37 -1.12
N LEU A 14 -9.85 -10.91 -1.16
CA LEU A 14 -10.79 -11.28 -2.20
C LEU A 14 -10.38 -10.67 -3.55
N LEU A 15 -9.93 -9.41 -3.53
CA LEU A 15 -9.43 -8.74 -4.74
C LEU A 15 -8.15 -9.38 -5.28
N GLN A 16 -7.29 -9.92 -4.42
CA GLN A 16 -6.09 -10.67 -4.87
C GLN A 16 -6.45 -11.86 -5.77
N LYS A 17 -7.57 -12.52 -5.52
CA LYS A 17 -8.01 -13.69 -6.29
C LYS A 17 -8.51 -13.33 -7.69
N CYS A 18 -8.73 -12.05 -7.96
CA CYS A 18 -9.16 -11.58 -9.28
C CYS A 18 -7.93 -11.43 -10.20
N PRO A 19 -7.89 -12.13 -11.35
CA PRO A 19 -6.71 -12.13 -12.24
C PRO A 19 -6.47 -10.78 -12.92
N TYR A 20 -7.43 -9.86 -12.87
CA TYR A 20 -7.36 -8.55 -13.50
C TYR A 20 -6.87 -7.44 -12.55
N VAL A 21 -6.54 -7.77 -11.30
CA VAL A 21 -6.08 -6.79 -10.33
C VAL A 21 -4.56 -6.62 -10.44
N ASP A 22 -4.16 -5.45 -10.92
CA ASP A 22 -2.77 -4.99 -10.83
C ASP A 22 -2.58 -4.21 -9.52
N VAL A 23 -1.77 -4.78 -8.61
CA VAL A 23 -1.48 -4.21 -7.29
C VAL A 23 -0.62 -2.94 -7.36
N ASN A 24 0.18 -2.80 -8.43
CA ASN A 24 1.09 -1.68 -8.65
C ASN A 24 0.45 -0.57 -9.49
N ARG A 25 -0.78 -0.77 -9.96
CA ARG A 25 -1.54 0.25 -10.67
C ARG A 25 -1.58 1.52 -9.83
N GLN A 26 -1.52 2.66 -10.50
CA GLN A 26 -1.69 3.97 -9.89
C GLN A 26 -3.08 4.53 -10.22
N ASP A 27 -3.71 5.22 -9.27
CA ASP A 27 -4.90 6.02 -9.53
C ASP A 27 -4.56 7.31 -10.31
N THR A 28 -5.56 8.16 -10.53
CA THR A 28 -5.41 9.45 -11.22
C THR A 28 -4.46 10.41 -10.51
N ASP A 29 -4.25 10.23 -9.20
CA ASP A 29 -3.33 11.04 -8.40
C ASP A 29 -1.95 10.38 -8.28
N GLY A 30 -1.75 9.24 -8.95
CA GLY A 30 -0.50 8.49 -8.92
C GLY A 30 -0.29 7.62 -7.69
N ASN A 31 -1.32 7.37 -6.87
CA ASN A 31 -1.18 6.55 -5.68
C ASN A 31 -1.38 5.06 -5.99
N THR A 32 -0.54 4.21 -5.41
CA THR A 32 -0.75 2.75 -5.40
C THR A 32 -1.61 2.32 -4.23
N ALA A 33 -2.08 1.06 -4.25
CA ALA A 33 -2.78 0.46 -3.12
C ALA A 33 -1.94 0.49 -1.82
N LEU A 34 -0.63 0.26 -1.93
CA LEU A 34 0.30 0.31 -0.80
C LEU A 34 0.43 1.73 -0.24
N MET A 35 0.56 2.74 -1.10
CA MET A 35 0.60 4.14 -0.68
C MET A 35 -0.65 4.54 0.11
N MET A 36 -1.84 4.15 -0.36
CA MET A 36 -3.09 4.45 0.33
C MET A 36 -3.19 3.75 1.68
N ALA A 37 -2.83 2.46 1.77
CA ALA A 37 -2.84 1.72 3.03
C ALA A 37 -1.86 2.33 4.06
N ALA A 38 -0.64 2.64 3.61
CA ALA A 38 0.43 3.20 4.41
C ALA A 38 0.09 4.61 4.92
N GLN A 39 -0.46 5.48 4.06
CA GLN A 39 -0.91 6.83 4.43
C GLN A 39 -2.05 6.78 5.47
N ALA A 40 -3.01 5.86 5.28
CA ALA A 40 -4.15 5.69 6.18
C ALA A 40 -3.79 4.97 7.50
N GLY A 41 -2.61 4.33 7.58
CA GLY A 41 -2.16 3.62 8.78
C GLY A 41 -2.70 2.20 8.93
N HIS A 42 -3.16 1.59 7.84
CA HIS A 42 -3.73 0.24 7.88
C HIS A 42 -2.65 -0.84 7.82
N ILE A 43 -1.93 -1.02 8.93
CA ILE A 43 -0.78 -1.94 9.03
C ILE A 43 -1.09 -3.37 8.59
N THR A 44 -2.26 -3.90 8.92
CA THR A 44 -2.67 -5.25 8.51
C THR A 44 -2.71 -5.38 6.98
N ILE A 45 -3.17 -4.34 6.28
CA ILE A 45 -3.21 -4.32 4.82
C ILE A 45 -1.81 -4.10 4.25
N VAL A 46 -1.00 -3.24 4.85
CA VAL A 46 0.41 -3.05 4.45
C VAL A 46 1.15 -4.39 4.49
N ASN A 47 1.11 -5.09 5.63
CA ASN A 47 1.73 -6.39 5.79
C ASN A 47 1.16 -7.44 4.83
N TYR A 48 -0.15 -7.41 4.56
CA TYR A 48 -0.74 -8.30 3.58
C TYR A 48 -0.16 -8.06 2.18
N LEU A 49 -0.11 -6.80 1.74
CA LEU A 49 0.43 -6.46 0.43
C LEU A 49 1.91 -6.89 0.31
N LEU A 50 2.72 -6.59 1.32
CA LEU A 50 4.15 -6.92 1.35
C LEU A 50 4.43 -8.43 1.29
N ASN A 51 3.62 -9.25 1.98
CA ASN A 51 3.86 -10.69 2.07
C ASN A 51 3.25 -11.51 0.93
N TYR A 52 2.14 -11.04 0.35
CA TYR A 52 1.35 -11.84 -0.60
C TYR A 52 1.44 -11.39 -2.06
N TYR A 53 2.16 -10.30 -2.35
CA TYR A 53 2.41 -9.82 -3.71
C TYR A 53 3.91 -9.77 -4.02
N PRO A 54 4.49 -10.85 -4.59
CA PRO A 54 5.92 -10.93 -4.88
C PRO A 54 6.43 -9.85 -5.84
N ALA A 55 5.57 -9.36 -6.72
CA ALA A 55 5.90 -8.33 -7.71
C ALA A 55 5.57 -6.90 -7.22
N LEU A 56 5.29 -6.70 -5.93
CA LEU A 56 4.92 -5.39 -5.39
C LEU A 56 6.09 -4.40 -5.50
N GLU A 57 5.84 -3.26 -6.14
CA GLU A 57 6.81 -2.18 -6.27
C GLU A 57 6.72 -1.24 -5.07
N VAL A 58 7.43 -1.56 -3.98
CA VAL A 58 7.39 -0.80 -2.72
C VAL A 58 7.88 0.64 -2.86
N ASP A 59 8.84 0.87 -3.75
CA ASP A 59 9.47 2.18 -4.02
C ASP A 59 8.84 2.95 -5.19
N LYS A 60 7.70 2.49 -5.71
CA LYS A 60 6.96 3.24 -6.73
C LYS A 60 6.64 4.64 -6.19
N ARG A 61 6.68 5.65 -7.05
CA ARG A 61 6.52 7.07 -6.67
C ARG A 61 5.27 7.67 -7.29
N ASP A 62 4.57 8.49 -6.51
CA ASP A 62 3.55 9.39 -7.04
C ASP A 62 4.21 10.55 -7.84
N PRO A 63 3.44 11.39 -8.57
CA PRO A 63 3.96 12.54 -9.31
C PRO A 63 4.73 13.58 -8.48
N ARG A 64 4.57 13.57 -7.14
CA ARG A 64 5.33 14.42 -6.22
C ARG A 64 6.61 13.75 -5.72
N GLY A 65 6.91 12.54 -6.21
CA GLY A 65 8.07 11.76 -5.81
C GLY A 65 7.87 10.97 -4.50
N LEU A 66 6.65 10.91 -3.96
CA LEU A 66 6.41 10.27 -2.67
C LEU A 66 6.19 8.76 -2.81
N THR A 67 6.89 7.97 -1.99
CA THR A 67 6.68 6.53 -1.84
C THR A 67 5.65 6.23 -0.74
N ALA A 68 5.29 4.94 -0.57
CA ALA A 68 4.43 4.52 0.53
C ALA A 68 5.07 4.83 1.90
N LEU A 69 6.38 4.62 2.05
CA LEU A 69 7.13 4.94 3.26
C LEU A 69 7.05 6.44 3.60
N MET A 70 7.28 7.31 2.62
CA MET A 70 7.21 8.76 2.82
C MET A 70 5.80 9.20 3.24
N LYS A 71 4.75 8.63 2.64
CA LYS A 71 3.37 8.94 3.02
C LYS A 71 3.02 8.46 4.43
N ALA A 72 3.48 7.27 4.83
CA ALA A 72 3.32 6.80 6.20
C ALA A 72 4.02 7.72 7.21
N ALA A 73 5.27 8.11 6.91
CA ALA A 73 6.05 9.01 7.76
C ALA A 73 5.40 10.40 7.89
N LEU A 74 4.94 10.99 6.78
CA LEU A 74 4.24 12.28 6.78
C LEU A 74 2.96 12.28 7.65
N GLN A 75 2.33 11.12 7.80
CA GLN A 75 1.10 10.96 8.58
C GLN A 75 1.34 10.39 9.99
N GLY A 76 2.60 10.19 10.40
CA GLY A 76 2.94 9.63 11.71
C GLY A 76 2.48 8.19 11.91
N ARG A 77 2.45 7.37 10.85
CA ARG A 77 2.01 5.96 10.92
C ARG A 77 3.19 5.05 11.28
N GLU A 78 3.59 5.07 12.55
CA GLU A 78 4.79 4.39 13.07
C GLU A 78 4.88 2.90 12.67
N ASP A 79 3.80 2.13 12.89
CA ASP A 79 3.79 0.70 12.54
C ASP A 79 3.98 0.45 11.04
N CYS A 80 3.38 1.31 10.20
CA CYS A 80 3.53 1.21 8.74
C CYS A 80 4.93 1.60 8.30
N VAL A 81 5.54 2.61 8.93
CA VAL A 81 6.94 2.99 8.69
C VAL A 81 7.85 1.83 9.06
N ALA A 82 7.68 1.22 10.22
CA ALA A 82 8.47 0.08 10.65
C ALA A 82 8.36 -1.11 9.68
N ALA A 83 7.15 -1.48 9.27
CA ALA A 83 6.94 -2.57 8.32
C ALA A 83 7.56 -2.27 6.94
N LEU A 84 7.43 -1.04 6.43
CA LEU A 84 7.98 -0.65 5.14
C LEU A 84 9.51 -0.55 5.16
N LEU A 85 10.13 -0.17 6.28
CA LEU A 85 11.58 -0.20 6.46
C LEU A 85 12.15 -1.61 6.51
N LEU A 86 11.39 -2.58 7.03
CA LEU A 86 11.81 -3.99 7.08
C LEU A 86 11.66 -4.71 5.73
N ALA A 87 10.83 -4.18 4.83
CA ALA A 87 10.57 -4.76 3.53
C ALA A 87 11.46 -4.21 2.40
N GLY A 88 12.35 -3.26 2.71
CA GLY A 88 13.32 -2.65 1.79
C GLY A 88 14.73 -3.22 1.94
#